data_AF-A0A926APK6-F1
#
_entry.id   AF-A0A926APK6-F1
#
_cell.length_a   1.000
_cell.length_b   1.000
_cell.length_c   1.000
_cell.angle_alpha   90.00
_cell.angle_beta   90.00
_cell.angle_gamma   90.00
#
_symmetry.space_group_name_H-M   'P 1'
#
loop_
_entity.id
_entity.type
_entity.pdbx_description
1 polymer ?
#
loop_
_entity_poly.entity_id
_entity_poly.type
_entity_poly.pdbx_seq_one_letter_code
_entity_poly.pdbx_strand_id
1 'polypeptide(L)'
;IFKEIVNQNIHGKGDKLDIYYIHENTAKARVFSLTSKAAIIAGDTLNANPTDVEMVKNKFDMDLRKEKNAFFKKGEETLSFLNESASNESTDILASLDVLNKLIKSDESRLVKVYFLSDMVESMTQNGRRDFHITPPRDKSQAESWAKEDFTILQQRLDLEKFTNLHINIALPFEPTTTRKENNPAIINYWETLFSLLGVEENIEEL
;
A
#
# COMPACT_ATOMS: atom_id res chain seq x y z
N ILE A 1 -10.05 7.53 6.28
CA ILE A 1 -8.80 7.13 5.59
C ILE A 1 -8.95 6.98 4.06
N PHE A 2 -9.67 5.99 3.52
CA PHE A 2 -9.59 5.70 2.06
C PHE A 2 -9.94 6.88 1.12
N LYS A 3 -11.00 7.65 1.42
CA LYS A 3 -11.37 8.86 0.66
C LYS A 3 -10.25 9.90 0.64
N GLU A 4 -9.56 10.04 1.76
CA GLU A 4 -8.46 10.98 1.92
C GLU A 4 -7.24 10.55 1.11
N ILE A 5 -6.89 9.25 1.15
CA ILE A 5 -5.84 8.67 0.30
C ILE A 5 -6.07 9.02 -1.18
N VAL A 6 -7.29 8.80 -1.69
CA VAL A 6 -7.62 9.11 -3.09
C VAL A 6 -7.51 10.62 -3.36
N ASN A 7 -8.02 11.46 -2.46
CA ASN A 7 -8.01 12.91 -2.65
C ASN A 7 -6.60 13.50 -2.65
N GLN A 8 -5.72 12.99 -1.79
CA GLN A 8 -4.36 13.50 -1.60
C GLN A 8 -3.38 13.00 -2.66
N ASN A 9 -3.66 11.89 -3.35
CA ASN A 9 -2.67 11.24 -4.24
C ASN A 9 -3.08 11.13 -5.71
N ILE A 10 -4.36 11.34 -6.05
CA ILE A 10 -4.79 11.42 -7.45
C ILE A 10 -4.85 12.90 -7.83
N HIS A 11 -4.04 13.32 -8.79
CA HIS A 11 -3.92 14.72 -9.21
C HIS A 11 -4.26 14.91 -10.69
N GLY A 12 -4.09 13.89 -11.52
CA GLY A 12 -4.39 13.99 -12.94
C GLY A 12 -3.98 12.75 -13.72
N LYS A 13 -3.86 12.91 -15.03
CA LYS A 13 -3.65 11.81 -15.96
C LYS A 13 -2.39 11.02 -15.64
N GLY A 14 -2.55 9.69 -15.59
CA GLY A 14 -1.46 8.75 -15.33
C GLY A 14 -1.35 8.30 -13.87
N ASP A 15 -1.95 9.05 -12.94
CA ASP A 15 -2.06 8.62 -11.54
C ASP A 15 -2.91 7.35 -11.46
N LYS A 16 -2.47 6.43 -10.61
CA LYS A 16 -2.98 5.06 -10.60
C LYS A 16 -3.28 4.61 -9.18
N LEU A 17 -4.39 3.88 -9.04
CA LEU A 17 -4.77 3.20 -7.82
C LEU A 17 -4.93 1.71 -8.11
N ASP A 18 -4.10 0.90 -7.49
CA ASP A 18 -4.20 -0.55 -7.50
C ASP A 18 -4.58 -1.02 -6.09
N ILE A 19 -5.56 -1.92 -5.98
CA ILE A 19 -5.92 -2.57 -4.72
C ILE A 19 -5.66 -4.07 -4.83
N TYR A 20 -5.08 -4.63 -3.78
CA TYR A 20 -4.78 -6.05 -3.64
C TYR A 20 -5.37 -6.55 -2.33
N TYR A 21 -5.86 -7.79 -2.34
CA TYR A 21 -6.04 -8.53 -1.09
C TYR A 21 -4.69 -9.10 -0.64
N ILE A 22 -4.49 -9.16 0.68
CA ILE A 22 -3.34 -9.85 1.26
C ILE A 22 -3.82 -11.22 1.69
N HIS A 23 -3.26 -12.26 1.09
CA HIS A 23 -3.55 -13.66 1.42
C HIS A 23 -2.40 -14.57 0.97
N GLU A 24 -2.51 -15.89 1.08
CA GLU A 24 -1.49 -16.86 0.63
C GLU A 24 -0.93 -16.67 -0.81
N ASN A 25 -1.61 -15.90 -1.66
CA ASN A 25 -1.19 -15.61 -3.03
C ASN A 25 -1.36 -14.12 -3.38
N THR A 26 -0.96 -13.23 -2.47
CA THR A 26 -0.98 -11.76 -2.63
C THR A 26 -0.48 -11.31 -4.02
N ALA A 27 0.53 -11.99 -4.59
CA ALA A 27 1.09 -11.68 -5.90
C ALA A 27 0.09 -11.73 -7.07
N LYS A 28 -0.99 -12.51 -6.95
CA LYS A 28 -2.06 -12.63 -7.95
C LYS A 28 -3.38 -12.01 -7.49
N ALA A 29 -3.40 -11.41 -6.30
CA ALA A 29 -4.60 -10.96 -5.61
C ALA A 29 -5.05 -9.54 -5.98
N ARG A 30 -4.71 -9.03 -7.17
CA ARG A 30 -5.12 -7.69 -7.59
C ARG A 30 -6.63 -7.68 -7.80
N VAL A 31 -7.33 -6.87 -7.01
CA VAL A 31 -8.78 -6.74 -7.09
C VAL A 31 -9.18 -5.81 -8.23
N PHE A 32 -8.53 -4.65 -8.30
CA PHE A 32 -8.74 -3.72 -9.42
C PHE A 32 -7.53 -2.81 -9.63
N SER A 33 -7.56 -2.14 -10.79
CA SER A 33 -6.56 -1.20 -11.25
C SER A 33 -7.25 -0.05 -11.97
N LEU A 34 -7.17 1.15 -11.42
CA LEU A 34 -7.77 2.35 -12.01
C LEU A 34 -6.67 3.37 -12.33
N THR A 35 -6.82 4.06 -13.45
CA THR A 35 -5.88 5.12 -13.88
C THR A 35 -6.67 6.35 -14.25
N SER A 36 -6.27 7.47 -13.65
CA SER A 36 -6.86 8.78 -13.88
C SER A 36 -6.56 9.21 -15.32
N LYS A 37 -7.57 9.77 -15.97
CA LYS A 37 -7.49 10.27 -17.35
C LYS A 37 -7.71 11.78 -17.42
N ALA A 38 -8.15 12.40 -16.31
CA ALA A 38 -8.33 13.84 -16.22
C ALA A 38 -7.03 14.58 -16.57
N ALA A 39 -7.08 15.42 -17.60
CA ALA A 39 -5.95 16.23 -18.05
C ALA A 39 -6.43 17.57 -18.56
N ILE A 40 -5.59 18.60 -18.38
CA ILE A 40 -5.66 19.81 -19.20
C ILE A 40 -4.88 19.51 -20.49
N ILE A 41 -5.51 19.66 -21.64
CA ILE A 41 -4.81 19.52 -22.92
C ILE A 41 -4.07 20.84 -23.16
N ALA A 42 -2.75 20.79 -23.37
CA ALA A 42 -1.92 22.00 -23.45
C ALA A 42 -2.40 23.02 -24.50
N GLY A 43 -3.05 22.55 -25.57
CA GLY A 43 -3.67 23.40 -26.60
C GLY A 43 -4.91 24.17 -26.13
N ASP A 44 -5.63 23.69 -25.11
CA ASP A 44 -6.86 24.31 -24.61
C ASP A 44 -6.58 25.64 -23.90
N THR A 45 -5.36 25.83 -23.42
CA THR A 45 -4.93 27.05 -22.71
C THR A 45 -4.01 27.93 -23.55
N LEU A 46 -3.49 27.44 -24.68
CA LEU A 46 -2.51 28.17 -25.49
C LEU A 46 -3.22 29.28 -26.28
N ASN A 47 -2.89 30.54 -25.98
CA ASN A 47 -3.54 31.75 -26.55
C ASN A 47 -5.02 31.94 -26.18
N ALA A 48 -5.52 31.20 -25.18
CA ALA A 48 -6.88 31.36 -24.67
C ALA A 48 -7.01 32.65 -23.85
N ASN A 49 -8.18 33.29 -23.88
CA ASN A 49 -8.45 34.44 -23.02
C ASN A 49 -8.60 33.99 -21.54
N PRO A 50 -8.55 34.90 -20.55
CA PRO A 50 -8.65 34.53 -19.14
C PRO A 50 -9.90 33.72 -18.77
N THR A 51 -11.04 34.02 -19.40
CA THR A 51 -12.31 33.30 -19.18
C THR A 51 -12.24 31.88 -19.72
N ASP A 52 -11.65 31.67 -20.89
CA ASP A 52 -11.47 30.34 -21.49
C ASP A 52 -10.52 29.47 -20.65
N VAL A 53 -9.42 30.05 -20.15
CA VAL A 53 -8.50 29.36 -19.25
C VAL A 53 -9.20 28.93 -17.96
N GLU A 54 -10.06 29.80 -17.40
CA GLU A 54 -10.85 29.48 -16.21
C GLU A 54 -11.86 28.36 -16.47
N MET A 55 -12.54 28.38 -17.62
CA MET A 55 -13.45 27.31 -18.03
C MET A 55 -12.74 25.96 -18.16
N VAL A 56 -11.55 25.93 -18.77
CA VAL A 56 -10.74 24.71 -18.91
C VAL A 56 -10.33 24.15 -17.55
N LYS A 57 -9.89 25.02 -16.62
CA LYS A 57 -9.56 24.62 -15.25
C LYS A 57 -10.78 24.06 -14.50
N ASN A 58 -11.91 24.76 -14.55
CA ASN A 58 -13.14 24.30 -13.93
C ASN A 58 -13.60 22.94 -14.48
N LYS A 59 -13.49 22.73 -15.79
CA LYS A 59 -13.79 21.45 -16.43
C LYS A 59 -12.85 20.35 -15.94
N PHE A 60 -11.55 20.62 -15.90
CA PHE A 60 -10.57 19.68 -15.37
C PHE A 60 -10.86 19.29 -13.92
N ASP A 61 -11.12 20.27 -13.04
CA ASP A 61 -11.42 20.03 -11.63
C ASP A 61 -12.70 19.21 -11.46
N MET A 62 -13.73 19.49 -12.27
CA MET A 62 -14.96 18.70 -12.29
C MET A 62 -14.72 17.25 -12.72
N ASP A 63 -13.94 17.04 -13.78
CA ASP A 63 -13.67 15.70 -14.31
C ASP A 63 -12.77 14.91 -13.36
N LEU A 64 -11.73 15.53 -12.78
CA LEU A 64 -10.90 14.94 -11.73
C LEU A 64 -11.73 14.57 -10.49
N ARG A 65 -12.65 15.44 -10.05
CA ARG A 65 -13.52 15.15 -8.89
C ARG A 65 -14.42 13.95 -9.16
N LYS A 66 -14.94 13.79 -10.38
CA LYS A 66 -15.73 12.60 -10.76
C LYS A 66 -14.89 11.33 -10.72
N GLU A 67 -13.67 11.37 -11.26
CA GLU A 67 -12.75 10.22 -11.24
C GLU A 67 -12.38 9.84 -9.80
N LYS A 68 -12.01 10.82 -8.95
CA LYS A 68 -11.75 10.59 -7.52
C LYS A 68 -12.93 9.92 -6.81
N ASN A 69 -14.15 10.40 -7.05
CA ASN A 69 -15.34 9.80 -6.47
C ASN A 69 -15.57 8.36 -6.96
N ALA A 70 -15.29 8.06 -8.23
CA ALA A 70 -15.39 6.71 -8.76
C ALA A 70 -14.34 5.77 -8.12
N PHE A 71 -13.10 6.24 -7.94
CA PHE A 71 -12.04 5.50 -7.27
C PHE A 71 -12.42 5.20 -5.81
N PHE A 72 -12.89 6.23 -5.10
CA PHE A 72 -13.37 6.09 -3.72
C PHE A 72 -14.47 5.03 -3.60
N LYS A 73 -15.55 5.16 -4.39
CA LYS A 73 -16.66 4.19 -4.36
C LYS A 73 -16.18 2.77 -4.65
N LYS A 74 -15.31 2.59 -5.64
CA LYS A 74 -14.83 1.26 -6.01
C LYS A 74 -13.99 0.61 -4.89
N GLY A 75 -13.15 1.39 -4.23
CA GLY A 75 -12.39 0.88 -3.08
C GLY A 75 -13.27 0.65 -1.85
N GLU A 76 -14.24 1.51 -1.57
CA GLU A 76 -15.22 1.31 -0.50
C GLU A 76 -16.03 0.01 -0.71
N GLU A 77 -16.55 -0.21 -1.93
CA GLU A 77 -17.19 -1.47 -2.31
C GLU A 77 -16.29 -2.67 -2.03
N THR A 78 -15.00 -2.56 -2.38
CA THR A 78 -14.02 -3.65 -2.22
C THR A 78 -13.69 -3.94 -0.76
N LEU A 79 -13.56 -2.89 0.06
CA LEU A 79 -13.28 -3.00 1.49
C LEU A 79 -14.50 -3.45 2.30
N SER A 80 -15.71 -3.19 1.80
CA SER A 80 -16.95 -3.63 2.44
C SER A 80 -17.25 -5.12 2.26
N PHE A 81 -16.56 -5.78 1.32
CA PHE A 81 -16.78 -7.19 1.04
C PHE A 81 -16.01 -8.07 2.04
N LEU A 82 -16.74 -8.89 2.79
CA LEU A 82 -16.13 -9.91 3.66
C LEU A 82 -15.55 -11.04 2.80
N ASN A 83 -14.28 -11.38 3.04
CA ASN A 83 -13.66 -12.51 2.36
C ASN A 83 -14.10 -13.84 3.01
N GLU A 84 -15.12 -14.46 2.45
CA GLU A 84 -15.64 -15.77 2.89
C GLU A 84 -14.95 -16.95 2.19
N SER A 85 -13.98 -16.70 1.32
CA SER A 85 -13.25 -17.75 0.61
C SER A 85 -12.04 -18.28 1.42
N ALA A 86 -11.53 -19.45 1.05
CA ALA A 86 -10.33 -20.05 1.67
C ALA A 86 -9.07 -19.15 1.63
N SER A 87 -9.07 -18.09 0.81
CA SER A 87 -8.01 -17.07 0.87
C SER A 87 -8.00 -16.24 2.17
N ASN A 88 -8.93 -16.46 3.10
CA ASN A 88 -8.89 -15.90 4.45
C ASN A 88 -8.08 -16.77 5.44
N GLU A 89 -7.56 -17.92 5.04
CA GLU A 89 -6.89 -18.87 5.93
C GLU A 89 -5.44 -18.48 6.26
N SER A 90 -4.86 -17.54 5.52
CA SER A 90 -3.48 -17.09 5.74
C SER A 90 -3.18 -15.74 5.11
N THR A 91 -2.34 -14.96 5.77
CA THR A 91 -1.95 -13.58 5.42
C THR A 91 -0.47 -13.57 5.04
N ASP A 92 -0.18 -13.38 3.76
CA ASP A 92 1.18 -13.28 3.22
C ASP A 92 1.53 -11.81 2.94
N ILE A 93 2.01 -11.10 3.96
CA ILE A 93 2.43 -9.70 3.87
C ILE A 93 3.78 -9.63 3.15
N LEU A 94 4.71 -10.55 3.42
CA LEU A 94 6.01 -10.57 2.75
C LEU A 94 5.90 -10.69 1.22
N ALA A 95 4.93 -11.41 0.69
CA ALA A 95 4.69 -11.53 -0.75
C ALA A 95 4.21 -10.22 -1.40
N SER A 96 3.70 -9.27 -0.61
CA SER A 96 3.41 -7.93 -1.12
C SER A 96 4.69 -7.24 -1.63
N LEU A 97 5.85 -7.52 -1.02
CA LEU A 97 7.14 -6.95 -1.45
C LEU A 97 7.52 -7.38 -2.88
N ASP A 98 7.12 -8.58 -3.32
CA ASP A 98 7.31 -9.00 -4.71
C ASP A 98 6.43 -8.23 -5.69
N VAL A 99 5.21 -7.89 -5.28
CA VAL A 99 4.31 -7.04 -6.06
C VAL A 99 4.93 -5.66 -6.22
N LEU A 100 5.45 -5.08 -5.14
CA LEU A 100 6.12 -3.78 -5.14
C LEU A 100 7.39 -3.80 -6.00
N ASN A 101 8.22 -4.82 -5.86
CA ASN A 101 9.42 -5.02 -6.67
C ASN A 101 9.08 -5.07 -8.18
N LYS A 102 8.01 -5.77 -8.57
CA LYS A 102 7.55 -5.79 -9.97
C LYS A 102 7.03 -4.44 -10.43
N LEU A 103 6.28 -3.74 -9.59
CA LEU A 103 5.71 -2.43 -9.92
C LEU A 103 6.82 -1.41 -10.17
N ILE A 104 7.77 -1.31 -9.25
CA ILE A 104 8.90 -0.37 -9.32
C ILE A 104 9.80 -0.70 -10.51
N LYS A 105 10.06 -1.98 -10.80
CA LYS A 105 10.82 -2.39 -12.00
C LYS A 105 10.19 -1.97 -13.32
N SER A 106 8.88 -1.76 -13.36
CA SER A 106 8.19 -1.36 -14.59
C SER A 106 8.33 0.12 -14.91
N ASP A 107 8.61 0.96 -13.91
CA ASP A 107 8.78 2.41 -14.05
C ASP A 107 9.54 2.95 -12.83
N GLU A 108 10.85 3.08 -12.96
CA GLU A 108 11.74 3.48 -11.87
C GLU A 108 11.54 4.95 -11.44
N SER A 109 10.95 5.77 -12.31
CA SER A 109 10.66 7.18 -12.03
C SER A 109 9.39 7.37 -11.20
N ARG A 110 8.61 6.30 -11.02
CA ARG A 110 7.31 6.36 -10.36
C ARG A 110 7.46 6.37 -8.85
N LEU A 111 6.96 7.43 -8.22
CA LEU A 111 6.70 7.43 -6.78
C LEU A 111 5.58 6.43 -6.46
N VAL A 112 5.87 5.45 -5.61
CA VAL A 112 4.90 4.44 -5.18
C VAL A 112 4.57 4.65 -3.72
N LYS A 113 3.31 4.96 -3.43
CA LYS A 113 2.79 5.02 -2.06
C LYS A 113 1.94 3.79 -1.79
N VAL A 114 2.31 3.04 -0.76
CA VAL A 114 1.63 1.82 -0.33
C VAL A 114 0.90 2.11 0.98
N TYR A 115 -0.32 1.60 1.08
CA TYR A 115 -1.13 1.68 2.28
C TYR A 115 -1.51 0.26 2.69
N PHE A 116 -0.93 -0.23 3.78
CA PHE A 116 -1.35 -1.47 4.41
C PHE A 116 -2.50 -1.16 5.36
N LEU A 117 -3.70 -1.62 5.02
CA LEU A 117 -4.86 -1.62 5.93
C LEU A 117 -4.90 -2.99 6.60
N SER A 118 -4.08 -3.18 7.63
CA SER A 118 -3.81 -4.49 8.21
C SER A 118 -3.33 -4.37 9.65
N ASP A 119 -3.59 -5.40 10.46
CA ASP A 119 -2.97 -5.59 11.78
C ASP A 119 -1.50 -5.98 11.70
N MET A 120 -0.99 -6.19 10.48
CA MET A 120 0.36 -6.60 10.17
C MET A 120 0.73 -7.99 10.72
N VAL A 121 -0.24 -8.87 10.95
CA VAL A 121 0.02 -10.24 11.39
C VAL A 121 0.23 -11.16 10.18
N GLU A 122 1.49 -11.55 9.94
CA GLU A 122 1.82 -12.62 8.98
C GLU A 122 1.37 -13.97 9.54
N SER A 123 0.74 -14.81 8.72
CA SER A 123 0.22 -16.13 9.14
C SER A 123 0.51 -17.23 8.12
N MET A 124 1.77 -17.31 7.71
CA MET A 124 2.22 -18.28 6.71
C MET A 124 2.83 -19.51 7.38
N THR A 125 2.20 -20.67 7.15
CA THR A 125 2.52 -21.94 7.81
C THR A 125 3.63 -22.74 7.13
N GLN A 126 4.08 -22.33 5.94
CA GLN A 126 5.13 -23.04 5.21
C GLN A 126 6.50 -22.90 5.91
N ASN A 127 7.37 -23.89 5.72
CA ASN A 127 8.70 -23.89 6.32
C ASN A 127 9.53 -22.66 5.85
N GLY A 128 10.21 -22.00 6.78
CA GLY A 128 10.96 -20.77 6.52
C GLY A 128 10.08 -19.51 6.38
N ARG A 129 8.79 -19.61 6.67
CA ARG A 129 7.87 -18.47 6.79
C ARG A 129 7.49 -18.22 8.25
N ARG A 130 6.93 -17.04 8.52
CA ARG A 130 6.52 -16.64 9.86
C ARG A 130 5.01 -16.81 9.99
N ASP A 131 4.59 -17.33 11.14
CA ASP A 131 3.21 -17.30 11.59
C ASP A 131 3.20 -16.64 12.97
N PHE A 132 2.78 -15.38 13.01
CA PHE A 132 2.72 -14.57 14.21
C PHE A 132 1.47 -14.81 15.05
N HIS A 133 0.47 -15.55 14.56
CA HIS A 133 -0.60 -16.05 15.43
C HIS A 133 -0.10 -17.20 16.31
N ILE A 134 0.76 -18.07 15.77
CA ILE A 134 1.28 -19.24 16.50
C ILE A 134 2.57 -18.92 17.26
N THR A 135 3.51 -18.25 16.60
CA THR A 135 4.84 -17.95 17.16
C THR A 135 5.18 -16.46 16.97
N PRO A 136 4.50 -15.54 17.66
CA PRO A 136 4.86 -14.13 17.62
C PRO A 136 6.23 -13.88 18.25
N PRO A 137 6.95 -12.83 17.85
CA PRO A 137 8.16 -12.41 18.55
C PRO A 137 7.80 -12.02 20.00
N ARG A 138 8.62 -12.49 20.95
CA ARG A 138 8.40 -12.27 22.38
C ARG A 138 8.72 -10.85 22.80
N ASP A 139 9.72 -10.26 22.16
CA ASP A 139 10.24 -8.93 22.45
C ASP A 139 10.84 -8.29 21.20
N LYS A 140 11.24 -7.02 21.36
CA LYS A 140 11.87 -6.23 20.30
C LYS A 140 13.17 -6.85 19.78
N SER A 141 14.00 -7.43 20.64
CA SER A 141 15.27 -8.00 20.21
C SER A 141 15.06 -9.22 19.32
N GLN A 142 14.09 -10.07 19.65
CA GLN A 142 13.72 -11.21 18.80
C GLN A 142 13.11 -10.75 17.48
N ALA A 143 12.22 -9.74 17.51
CA ALA A 143 11.63 -9.15 16.32
C ALA A 143 12.70 -8.62 15.35
N GLU A 144 13.68 -7.86 15.86
CA GLU A 144 14.79 -7.34 15.06
C GLU A 144 15.66 -8.46 14.48
N SER A 145 15.94 -9.52 15.25
CA SER A 145 16.71 -10.67 14.78
C SER A 145 16.02 -11.35 13.61
N TRP A 146 14.72 -11.65 13.75
CA TRP A 146 13.94 -12.28 12.71
C TRP A 146 13.82 -11.40 11.46
N ALA A 147 13.65 -10.08 11.63
CA ALA A 147 13.62 -9.16 10.50
C ALA A 147 14.94 -9.19 9.71
N LYS A 148 16.09 -9.25 10.39
CA LYS A 148 17.42 -9.36 9.76
C LYS A 148 17.63 -10.70 9.05
N GLU A 149 17.16 -11.80 9.65
CA GLU A 149 17.17 -13.13 9.01
C GLU A 149 16.36 -13.12 7.70
N ASP A 150 15.13 -12.63 7.77
CA ASP A 150 14.22 -12.62 6.63
C ASP A 150 14.73 -11.64 5.55
N PHE A 151 15.26 -10.48 5.97
CA PHE A 151 15.92 -9.52 5.09
C PHE A 151 17.01 -10.18 4.24
N THR A 152 17.88 -11.01 4.85
CA THR A 152 18.98 -11.69 4.13
C THR A 152 18.47 -12.52 2.94
N ILE A 153 17.30 -13.15 3.09
CA ILE A 153 16.64 -13.91 2.01
C ILE A 153 16.05 -12.94 0.98
N LEU A 154 15.41 -11.86 1.43
CA LEU A 154 14.82 -10.85 0.55
C LEU A 154 15.86 -10.16 -0.35
N GLN A 155 17.07 -9.88 0.15
CA GLN A 155 18.11 -9.22 -0.64
C GLN A 155 18.50 -10.03 -1.90
N GLN A 156 18.31 -11.35 -1.87
CA GLN A 156 18.67 -12.22 -2.99
C GLN A 156 17.66 -12.15 -4.14
N ARG A 157 16.45 -11.64 -3.90
CA ARG A 157 15.34 -11.64 -4.87
C ARG A 157 14.75 -10.26 -5.15
N LEU A 158 14.92 -9.30 -4.24
CA LEU A 158 14.42 -7.94 -4.39
C LEU A 158 15.52 -7.02 -4.93
N ASP A 159 15.11 -6.06 -5.75
CA ASP A 159 16.01 -5.07 -6.35
C ASP A 159 16.02 -3.82 -5.45
N LEU A 160 16.74 -3.94 -4.32
CA LEU A 160 16.64 -3.01 -3.19
C LEU A 160 17.05 -1.57 -3.54
N GLU A 161 17.96 -1.38 -4.49
CA GLU A 161 18.36 -0.04 -4.95
C GLU A 161 17.17 0.78 -5.47
N LYS A 162 16.11 0.11 -5.93
CA LYS A 162 14.92 0.72 -6.49
C LYS A 162 13.84 1.03 -5.46
N PHE A 163 13.98 0.55 -4.22
CA PHE A 163 12.99 0.78 -3.17
C PHE A 163 13.03 2.21 -2.61
N THR A 164 13.96 3.05 -3.09
CA THR A 164 14.10 4.47 -2.70
C THR A 164 12.90 5.35 -3.05
N ASN A 165 12.09 4.98 -4.06
CA ASN A 165 10.87 5.70 -4.45
C ASN A 165 9.60 5.07 -3.85
N LEU A 166 9.75 4.20 -2.84
CA LEU A 166 8.66 3.54 -2.14
C LEU A 166 8.42 4.22 -0.79
N HIS A 167 7.15 4.55 -0.51
CA HIS A 167 6.71 5.05 0.79
C HIS A 167 5.62 4.11 1.31
N ILE A 168 5.86 3.51 2.47
CA ILE A 168 4.91 2.59 3.10
C ILE A 168 4.15 3.33 4.20
N ASN A 169 2.83 3.23 4.17
CA ASN A 169 1.95 3.71 5.23
C ASN A 169 1.23 2.50 5.82
N ILE A 170 1.28 2.34 7.13
CA ILE A 170 0.61 1.24 7.83
C ILE A 170 -0.52 1.87 8.63
N ALA A 171 -1.75 1.46 8.32
CA ALA A 171 -2.95 1.87 9.02
C ALA A 171 -3.44 0.72 9.88
N LEU A 172 -3.13 0.76 11.18
CA LEU A 172 -3.43 -0.32 12.11
C LEU A 172 -4.90 -0.26 12.56
N PRO A 173 -5.64 -1.38 12.58
CA PRO A 173 -7.04 -1.43 12.97
C PRO A 173 -7.22 -1.44 14.50
N PHE A 174 -6.37 -0.72 15.23
CA PHE A 174 -6.30 -0.73 16.68
C PHE A 174 -6.30 0.68 17.24
N GLU A 175 -7.07 0.89 18.31
CA GLU A 175 -7.02 2.11 19.10
C GLU A 175 -5.65 2.24 19.80
N PRO A 176 -5.12 3.45 20.03
CA PRO A 176 -3.83 3.67 20.72
C PRO A 176 -3.75 3.07 22.14
N THR A 177 -4.89 2.74 22.74
CA THR A 177 -5.01 2.17 24.08
C THR A 177 -5.19 0.65 24.10
N THR A 178 -5.14 0.00 22.93
CA THR A 178 -5.32 -1.44 22.75
C THR A 178 -4.30 -2.26 23.54
N THR A 179 -4.72 -3.44 24.04
CA THR A 179 -3.84 -4.26 24.87
C THR A 179 -2.76 -4.98 24.04
N ARG A 180 -1.65 -5.36 24.69
CA ARG A 180 -0.58 -6.12 24.03
C ARG A 180 -0.99 -7.49 23.48
N LYS A 181 -2.10 -8.04 23.97
CA LYS A 181 -2.64 -9.32 23.48
C LYS A 181 -3.33 -9.16 22.13
N GLU A 182 -3.93 -8.00 21.90
CA GLU A 182 -4.65 -7.66 20.67
C GLU A 182 -3.68 -7.02 19.66
N ASN A 183 -2.80 -6.14 20.12
CA ASN A 183 -1.74 -5.53 19.32
C ASN A 183 -0.38 -5.83 19.96
N ASN A 184 0.33 -6.85 19.48
CA ASN A 184 1.68 -7.15 19.98
C ASN A 184 2.69 -6.16 19.36
N PRO A 185 3.26 -5.22 20.14
CA PRO A 185 4.17 -4.22 19.60
C PRO A 185 5.45 -4.82 19.01
N ALA A 186 5.84 -6.04 19.40
CA ALA A 186 7.01 -6.71 18.82
C ALA A 186 6.78 -7.09 17.35
N ILE A 187 5.53 -7.34 16.92
CA ILE A 187 5.21 -7.57 15.50
C ILE A 187 5.44 -6.30 14.69
N ILE A 188 5.00 -5.15 15.19
CA ILE A 188 5.24 -3.86 14.53
C ILE A 188 6.74 -3.57 14.44
N ASN A 189 7.49 -3.78 15.52
CA ASN A 189 8.96 -3.62 15.51
C ASN A 189 9.64 -4.53 14.47
N TYR A 190 9.12 -5.74 14.21
CA TYR A 190 9.64 -6.60 13.15
C TYR A 190 9.49 -5.93 11.78
N TRP A 191 8.31 -5.38 11.48
CA TRP A 191 8.05 -4.72 10.20
C TRP A 191 8.80 -3.40 10.03
N GLU A 192 8.85 -2.56 11.05
CA GLU A 192 9.67 -1.34 11.06
C GLU A 192 11.13 -1.68 10.76
N THR A 193 11.68 -2.68 11.47
CA THR A 193 13.06 -3.11 11.24
C THR A 193 13.25 -3.63 9.82
N LEU A 194 12.31 -4.43 9.31
CA LEU A 194 12.40 -4.98 7.96
C LEU A 194 12.34 -3.89 6.89
N PHE A 195 11.39 -2.96 6.98
CA PHE A 195 11.23 -1.86 6.02
C PHE A 195 12.40 -0.88 6.07
N SER A 196 12.90 -0.58 7.27
CA SER A 196 14.13 0.21 7.44
C SER A 196 15.34 -0.46 6.78
N LEU A 197 15.52 -1.77 6.95
CA LEU A 197 16.59 -2.53 6.28
C LEU A 197 16.44 -2.54 4.74
N LEU A 198 15.21 -2.56 4.24
CA LEU A 198 14.90 -2.44 2.81
C LEU A 198 15.12 -1.01 2.26
N GLY A 199 15.41 -0.03 3.13
CA GLY A 199 15.63 1.36 2.73
C GLY A 199 14.35 2.10 2.36
N VAL A 200 13.21 1.65 2.88
CA VAL A 200 11.89 2.25 2.61
C VAL A 200 11.57 3.26 3.70
N GLU A 201 10.93 4.37 3.34
CA GLU A 201 10.34 5.27 4.33
C GLU A 201 8.97 4.73 4.75
N GLU A 202 8.82 4.40 6.04
CA GLU A 202 7.57 3.97 6.64
C GLU A 202 6.93 5.05 7.54
N ASN A 203 5.60 5.10 7.53
CA ASN A 203 4.78 5.87 8.45
C ASN A 203 3.69 4.97 9.04
N ILE A 204 3.49 5.02 10.35
CA ILE A 204 2.49 4.22 11.05
C ILE A 204 1.42 5.14 11.63
N GLU A 205 0.18 4.87 11.24
CA GLU A 205 -1.02 5.55 11.70
C GLU A 205 -1.94 4.53 12.38
N GLU A 206 -2.34 4.82 13.62
CA GLU A 206 -3.36 4.04 14.34
C GLU A 206 -4.74 4.61 13.99
N LEU A 207 -5.71 3.74 13.67
CA LEU A 207 -7.04 4.12 13.17
C LEU A 207 -8.10 4.24 14.26
#